data_AF-A0A2K8Z9E2-F1
#
_entry.id   AF-A0A2K8Z9E2-F1
#
_cell.length_a   1.000
_cell.length_b   1.000
_cell.length_c   1.000
_cell.angle_alpha   90.00
_cell.angle_beta   90.00
_cell.angle_gamma   90.00
#
_symmetry.space_group_name_H-M   'P 1'
#
loop_
_entity.id
_entity.type
_entity.pdbx_description
1 polymer ?
#
loop_
_entity_poly.entity_id
_entity_poly.type
_entity_poly.pdbx_seq_one_letter_code
_entity_poly.pdbx_strand_id
1 'polypeptide(L)'
;MEKEKIHHITASAATFTDFERLANSYGLTNKGLLEAMVNHFKVTKADPRDPRADNPTDAIKALDKRIVSFIKEQEKKILIPIKEAVFDMAGTEGVARRSDLRIVNSNVKRIITGLKIEE
;
A
#
# COMPACT_ATOMS: atom_id res chain seq x y z
N MET A 1 -16.37 -38.40 39.18
CA MET A 1 -16.75 -37.18 38.46
C MET A 1 -16.21 -36.00 39.26
N GLU A 2 -15.15 -35.38 38.77
CA GLU A 2 -14.55 -34.21 39.41
C GLU A 2 -15.55 -33.04 39.30
N LYS A 3 -15.94 -32.45 40.44
CA LYS A 3 -16.88 -31.32 40.44
C LYS A 3 -16.18 -30.13 39.78
N GLU A 4 -16.73 -29.66 38.67
CA GLU A 4 -16.28 -28.46 37.99
C GLU A 4 -16.33 -27.28 38.99
N LYS A 5 -15.19 -26.65 39.24
CA LYS A 5 -15.12 -25.51 40.15
C LYS A 5 -15.81 -24.32 39.48
N ILE A 6 -16.90 -23.86 40.07
CA ILE A 6 -17.63 -22.69 39.59
C ILE A 6 -16.87 -21.45 40.05
N HIS A 7 -16.52 -20.59 39.09
CA HIS A 7 -15.87 -19.31 39.33
C HIS A 7 -16.85 -18.16 39.05
N HIS A 8 -16.85 -17.16 39.92
CA HIS A 8 -17.72 -15.99 39.81
C HIS A 8 -16.89 -14.72 39.64
N ILE A 9 -17.34 -13.85 38.74
CA ILE A 9 -16.78 -12.50 38.54
C ILE A 9 -17.92 -11.51 38.78
N THR A 10 -17.67 -10.50 39.60
CA THR A 10 -18.63 -9.42 39.86
C THR A 10 -18.38 -8.28 38.88
N ALA A 11 -19.46 -7.70 38.37
CA ALA A 11 -19.44 -6.54 37.48
C ALA A 11 -20.61 -5.61 37.82
N SER A 12 -20.50 -4.34 37.43
CA SER A 12 -21.63 -3.42 37.54
C SER A 12 -22.77 -3.86 36.62
N ALA A 13 -24.03 -3.54 36.97
CA ALA A 13 -25.18 -3.90 36.13
C ALA A 13 -25.08 -3.33 34.70
N ALA A 14 -24.56 -2.11 34.56
CA ALA A 14 -24.32 -1.48 33.27
C ALA A 14 -23.29 -2.27 32.44
N THR A 15 -22.13 -2.59 33.04
CA THR A 15 -21.08 -3.38 32.40
C THR A 15 -21.57 -4.76 31.97
N PHE A 16 -22.35 -5.43 32.81
CA PHE A 16 -22.90 -6.75 32.49
C PHE A 16 -23.89 -6.67 31.31
N THR A 17 -24.73 -5.63 31.28
CA THR A 17 -25.66 -5.40 30.16
C THR A 17 -24.90 -5.19 28.85
N ASP A 18 -23.83 -4.39 28.87
CA ASP A 18 -23.01 -4.17 27.67
C ASP A 18 -22.24 -5.43 27.25
N PHE A 19 -21.79 -6.24 28.21
CA PHE A 19 -21.19 -7.54 27.94
C PHE A 19 -22.17 -8.50 27.25
N GLU A 20 -23.42 -8.57 27.70
CA GLU A 20 -24.45 -9.40 27.06
C GLU A 20 -24.78 -8.91 25.64
N ARG A 21 -24.87 -7.59 25.44
CA ARG A 21 -25.06 -7.02 24.10
C ARG A 21 -23.91 -7.38 23.17
N LEU A 22 -22.67 -7.33 23.67
CA LEU A 22 -21.47 -7.70 22.92
C LEU A 22 -21.43 -9.19 22.59
N ALA A 23 -21.83 -10.06 23.53
CA ALA A 23 -21.90 -11.49 23.30
C ALA A 23 -22.93 -11.80 22.20
N ASN A 24 -24.11 -11.18 22.29
CA ASN A 24 -25.18 -11.32 21.31
C ASN A 24 -24.79 -10.80 19.91
N SER A 25 -24.06 -9.68 19.82
CA SER A 25 -23.64 -9.12 18.53
C SER A 25 -22.64 -10.02 17.79
N TYR A 26 -21.86 -10.82 18.54
CA TYR A 26 -20.97 -11.84 17.98
C TYR A 26 -21.60 -13.23 17.88
N GLY A 27 -22.86 -13.40 18.27
CA GLY A 27 -23.53 -14.72 18.28
C GLY A 27 -22.92 -15.71 19.28
N LEU A 28 -22.32 -15.20 20.36
CA LEU A 28 -21.66 -15.98 21.40
C LEU A 28 -22.48 -15.99 22.69
N THR A 29 -22.26 -17.01 23.52
CA THR A 29 -22.73 -17.00 24.91
C THR A 29 -21.81 -16.14 25.77
N ASN A 30 -22.27 -15.70 26.94
CA ASN A 30 -21.46 -14.98 27.92
C ASN A 30 -20.15 -15.71 28.27
N LYS A 31 -20.23 -17.04 28.46
CA LYS A 31 -19.05 -17.90 28.67
C LYS A 31 -18.13 -17.88 27.45
N GLY A 32 -18.70 -18.07 26.25
CA GLY A 32 -17.94 -18.10 25.00
C GLY A 32 -17.23 -16.78 24.70
N LEU A 33 -17.87 -15.65 24.98
CA LEU A 33 -17.24 -14.34 24.85
C LEU A 33 -16.06 -14.19 25.81
N LEU A 34 -16.21 -14.59 27.08
CA LEU A 34 -15.13 -14.52 28.06
C LEU A 34 -13.92 -15.36 27.63
N GLU A 35 -14.15 -16.59 27.17
CA GLU A 35 -13.09 -17.48 26.65
C GLU A 35 -12.41 -16.87 25.41
N ALA A 36 -13.20 -16.31 24.49
CA ALA A 36 -12.69 -15.66 23.29
C ALA A 36 -11.85 -14.42 23.64
N MET A 37 -12.28 -13.59 24.59
CA MET A 37 -11.51 -12.43 25.07
C MET A 37 -10.18 -12.85 25.67
N VAL A 38 -10.17 -13.84 26.56
CA VAL A 38 -8.93 -14.36 27.17
C VAL A 38 -7.97 -14.86 26.09
N ASN A 39 -8.48 -15.64 25.13
CA ASN A 39 -7.65 -16.16 24.04
C ASN A 39 -7.13 -15.02 23.14
N HIS A 40 -7.99 -14.06 22.79
CA HIS A 40 -7.64 -12.92 21.97
C HIS A 40 -6.49 -12.13 22.58
N PHE A 41 -6.63 -11.64 23.81
CA PHE A 41 -5.58 -10.86 24.48
C PHE A 41 -4.30 -11.67 24.73
N LYS A 42 -4.43 -12.98 24.98
CA LYS A 42 -3.26 -13.87 25.14
C LYS A 42 -2.45 -13.99 23.85
N VAL A 43 -3.11 -14.10 22.70
CA VAL A 43 -2.49 -14.28 21.38
C VAL A 43 -2.00 -12.95 20.81
N THR A 44 -2.83 -11.91 20.84
CA THR A 44 -2.51 -10.59 20.24
C THR A 44 -1.57 -9.76 21.10
N LYS A 45 -1.43 -10.09 22.40
CA LYS A 45 -0.69 -9.28 23.39
C LYS A 45 -1.21 -7.84 23.52
N ALA A 46 -2.41 -7.56 23.02
CA ALA A 46 -3.06 -6.27 23.18
C ALA A 46 -3.40 -6.01 24.65
N ASP A 47 -3.20 -4.79 25.14
CA ASP A 47 -3.63 -4.39 26.47
C ASP A 47 -5.15 -4.14 26.44
N PRO A 48 -5.98 -4.90 27.18
CA PRO A 48 -7.44 -4.72 27.20
C PRO A 48 -7.89 -3.38 27.80
N ARG A 49 -6.97 -2.61 28.40
CA ARG A 49 -7.23 -1.26 28.94
C ARG A 49 -6.90 -0.16 27.95
N ASP A 50 -6.17 -0.47 26.87
CA ASP A 50 -5.89 0.49 25.83
C ASP A 50 -7.03 0.44 24.77
N PRO A 51 -7.91 1.44 24.72
CA PRO A 51 -8.97 1.50 23.71
C PRO A 51 -8.41 1.82 22.32
N ARG A 52 -7.09 2.05 22.18
CA ARG A 52 -6.41 1.99 20.89
C ARG A 52 -6.51 0.56 20.40
N ALA A 53 -7.61 0.29 19.71
CA ALA A 53 -7.56 -0.61 18.59
C ALA A 53 -6.42 -0.08 17.71
N ASP A 54 -5.22 -0.63 17.87
CA ASP A 54 -4.29 -0.77 16.75
C ASP A 54 -5.05 -1.63 15.76
N ASN A 55 -6.01 -1.00 15.06
CA ASN A 55 -6.85 -1.65 14.10
C ASN A 55 -5.85 -2.22 13.11
N PRO A 56 -5.79 -3.55 12.93
CA PRO A 56 -4.81 -4.15 12.03
C PRO A 56 -4.86 -3.50 10.64
N THR A 57 -6.03 -2.96 10.27
CA THR A 57 -6.23 -2.11 9.09
C THR A 57 -5.32 -0.87 9.05
N ASP A 58 -5.16 -0.14 10.15
CA ASP A 58 -4.34 1.06 10.21
C ASP A 58 -2.85 0.74 10.21
N ALA A 59 -2.44 -0.37 10.84
CA ALA A 59 -1.09 -0.90 10.71
C ALA A 59 -0.77 -1.33 9.26
N ILE A 60 -1.73 -1.97 8.57
CA ILE A 60 -1.62 -2.34 7.16
C ILE A 60 -1.53 -1.09 6.27
N LYS A 61 -2.35 -0.06 6.51
CA LYS A 61 -2.28 1.21 5.77
C LYS A 61 -0.93 1.93 5.97
N ALA A 62 -0.40 1.92 7.18
CA ALA A 62 0.90 2.49 7.47
C ALA A 62 2.03 1.73 6.75
N LEU A 63 1.93 0.40 6.69
CA LEU A 63 2.86 -0.46 5.97
C LEU A 63 2.80 -0.20 4.45
N ASP A 64 1.60 -0.14 3.87
CA ASP A 64 1.40 0.16 2.45
C ASP A 64 2.01 1.51 2.06
N LYS A 65 1.75 2.55 2.85
CA LYS A 65 2.36 3.88 2.64
C LYS A 65 3.88 3.83 2.67
N ARG A 66 4.48 3.04 3.58
CA ARG A 66 5.93 2.86 3.67
C ARG A 66 6.49 2.15 2.44
N ILE A 67 5.83 1.10 1.95
CA ILE A 67 6.24 0.36 0.74
C ILE A 67 6.17 1.27 -0.48
N VAL A 68 5.06 1.97 -0.69
CA VAL A 68 4.89 2.91 -1.81
C VAL A 68 5.96 4.01 -1.78
N SER A 69 6.27 4.53 -0.59
CA SER A 69 7.30 5.55 -0.43
C SER A 69 8.69 5.00 -0.78
N PHE A 70 9.00 3.79 -0.35
CA PHE A 70 10.25 3.11 -0.69
C PHE A 70 10.39 2.88 -2.20
N ILE A 71 9.35 2.37 -2.86
CA ILE A 71 9.36 2.14 -4.32
C ILE A 71 9.61 3.46 -5.07
N LYS A 72 8.91 4.54 -4.70
CA LYS A 72 9.11 5.87 -5.31
C LYS A 72 10.53 6.39 -5.13
N GLU A 73 11.11 6.15 -3.96
CA GLU A 73 12.48 6.57 -3.67
C GLU A 73 13.51 5.76 -4.47
N GLN A 74 13.31 4.44 -4.60
CA GLN A 74 14.15 3.57 -5.45
C GLN A 74 14.02 3.94 -6.93
N GLU A 75 12.82 4.22 -7.41
CA GLU A 75 12.57 4.66 -8.78
C GLU A 75 13.32 5.97 -9.07
N LYS A 76 13.21 6.95 -8.17
CA LYS A 76 13.90 8.24 -8.29
C LYS A 76 15.42 8.11 -8.23
N LYS A 77 15.96 7.27 -7.34
CA LYS A 77 17.40 7.16 -7.11
C LYS A 77 18.12 6.30 -8.14
N ILE A 78 17.45 5.27 -8.67
CA ILE A 78 18.09 4.23 -9.48
C ILE A 78 17.46 4.15 -10.86
N LEU A 79 16.14 3.94 -10.93
CA LEU A 79 15.49 3.57 -12.19
C LEU A 79 15.40 4.74 -13.18
N ILE A 80 15.09 5.95 -12.71
CA ILE A 80 15.05 7.16 -13.55
C ILE A 80 16.44 7.47 -14.15
N PRO A 81 17.54 7.53 -13.36
CA PRO A 81 18.87 7.75 -13.91
C PRO A 81 19.31 6.68 -14.93
N ILE A 82 18.99 5.40 -14.69
CA ILE A 82 19.29 4.32 -15.65
C ILE A 82 18.51 4.53 -16.94
N LYS A 83 17.21 4.84 -16.84
CA LYS A 83 16.37 5.12 -18.01
C LYS A 83 16.95 6.29 -18.82
N GLU A 84 17.31 7.38 -18.17
CA GLU A 84 17.93 8.55 -18.82
C GLU A 84 19.26 8.18 -19.49
N ALA A 85 20.15 7.49 -18.78
CA ALA A 85 21.43 7.04 -19.34
C ALA A 85 21.25 6.13 -20.56
N VAL A 86 20.27 5.22 -20.55
CA VAL A 86 19.96 4.35 -21.70
C VAL A 86 19.41 5.16 -22.87
N PHE A 87 18.54 6.13 -22.64
CA PHE A 87 18.04 7.01 -23.71
C PHE A 87 19.13 7.91 -24.27
N ASP A 88 20.03 8.41 -23.43
CA ASP A 88 21.19 9.19 -23.85
C ASP A 88 22.13 8.33 -24.69
N MET A 89 22.44 7.11 -24.23
CA MET A 89 23.25 6.13 -24.97
C MET A 89 22.62 5.78 -26.33
N ALA A 90 21.33 5.46 -26.36
CA ALA A 90 20.59 5.19 -27.59
C ALA A 90 20.47 6.44 -28.50
N GLY A 91 20.49 7.64 -27.92
CA GLY A 91 20.55 8.90 -28.65
C GLY A 91 21.95 9.22 -29.18
N THR A 92 23.01 8.64 -28.61
CA THR A 92 24.39 8.77 -29.08
C THR A 92 24.79 7.69 -30.08
N GLU A 93 24.22 6.49 -29.99
CA GLU A 93 24.49 5.36 -30.88
C GLU A 93 23.32 5.11 -31.85
N GLY A 94 23.29 5.89 -32.95
CA GLY A 94 22.65 5.43 -34.19
C GLY A 94 21.24 5.91 -34.53
N VAL A 95 20.57 6.70 -33.69
CA VAL A 95 19.33 7.39 -34.10
C VAL A 95 19.64 8.85 -34.40
N ALA A 96 19.65 9.22 -35.69
CA ALA A 96 19.87 10.60 -36.14
C ALA A 96 19.09 11.58 -35.25
N ARG A 97 19.79 12.56 -34.65
CA ARG A 97 19.16 13.49 -33.71
C ARG A 97 17.97 14.12 -34.41
N ARG A 98 16.88 14.39 -33.67
CA ARG A 98 15.73 15.13 -34.20
C ARG A 98 16.14 16.45 -34.88
N SER A 99 17.24 17.07 -34.43
CA SER A 99 17.87 18.23 -35.08
C SER A 99 18.42 17.92 -36.48
N ASP A 100 19.08 16.78 -36.63
CA ASP A 100 19.77 16.38 -37.85
C ASP A 100 18.76 15.97 -38.92
N LEU A 101 17.69 15.26 -38.53
CA LEU A 101 16.55 14.96 -39.40
C LEU A 101 15.82 16.22 -39.88
N ARG A 102 15.74 17.28 -39.06
CA ARG A 102 15.17 18.57 -39.49
C ARG A 102 16.05 19.26 -40.54
N ILE A 103 17.37 19.22 -40.36
CA ILE A 103 18.32 19.83 -41.32
C ILE A 103 18.24 19.10 -42.67
N VAL A 104 18.22 17.76 -42.66
CA VAL A 104 18.07 16.96 -43.88
C VAL A 104 16.74 17.27 -44.58
N ASN A 105 15.62 17.33 -43.85
CA ASN A 105 14.30 17.64 -44.43
C ASN A 105 14.25 19.06 -45.03
N SER A 106 14.88 20.05 -44.37
CA SER A 106 15.01 21.41 -44.90
C SER A 106 15.81 21.44 -46.22
N ASN A 107 16.94 20.73 -46.26
CA ASN A 107 17.78 20.65 -47.45
C ASN A 107 17.08 19.93 -48.61
N VAL A 108 16.38 18.81 -48.34
CA VAL A 108 15.58 18.08 -49.33
C VAL A 108 14.46 18.97 -49.90
N LYS A 109 13.71 19.68 -49.05
CA LYS A 109 12.66 20.62 -49.51
C LYS A 109 13.21 21.71 -50.41
N ARG A 110 14.39 22.23 -50.08
CA ARG A 110 15.04 23.30 -50.85
C ARG A 110 15.52 22.78 -52.22
N ILE A 111 16.02 21.55 -52.28
CA ILE A 111 16.37 20.87 -53.54
C ILE A 111 15.11 20.61 -54.38
N ILE A 112 14.04 20.06 -53.81
CA ILE A 112 12.77 19.83 -54.52
C ILE A 112 12.20 21.14 -55.07
N THR A 113 12.27 22.22 -54.30
CA THR A 113 11.79 23.54 -54.74
C THR A 113 12.68 24.12 -55.84
N GLY A 114 14.00 23.94 -55.76
CA GLY A 114 14.95 24.37 -56.79
C GLY A 114 14.95 23.48 -58.05
N LEU A 115 14.40 22.27 -57.96
CA LEU A 115 14.20 21.32 -59.07
C LEU A 115 12.81 21.41 -59.70
N LYS A 116 11.99 22.42 -59.33
CA LYS A 116 10.85 22.80 -60.18
C LYS A 116 11.42 23.39 -61.47
N ILE A 117 11.73 22.49 -62.39
CA ILE A 117 12.05 22.77 -63.79
C ILE A 117 10.85 23.53 -64.33
N GLU A 118 11.11 24.74 -64.82
CA GLU A 118 10.15 25.53 -65.59
C GLU A 118 9.66 24.65 -66.75
N GLU A 119 8.36 24.34 -66.77
CA GLU A 119 7.66 23.92 -67.98
C GLU A 119 7.45 25.14 -68.88
#